data_AF-A0A530Y2N6-F1
#
_entry.id   AF-A0A530Y2N6-F1
#
_cell.length_a   1.000
_cell.length_b   1.000
_cell.length_c   1.000
_cell.angle_alpha   90.00
_cell.angle_beta   90.00
_cell.angle_gamma   90.00
#
_symmetry.space_group_name_H-M   'P 1'
#
loop_
_entity.id
_entity.type
_entity.pdbx_description
1 polymer ?
#
loop_
_entity_poly.entity_id
_entity_poly.type
_entity_poly.pdbx_seq_one_letter_code
_entity_poly.pdbx_strand_id
1 'polypeptide(L)'
;SAPDDPELKRLVSTSETREQVLANPDARQVESFWEVLGEKIESRRDGLVSHSTWLLDLKSTTPQFAVLLDYFPASAGRRSNAFAPGDRFDARLVFYPARKPLRALVAERMGEVMSGAWPDFSLGAAKDPLAGHASYQDAAPWITDCPLLLPPGAILVD
;
A
#
# COMPACT_ATOMS: atom_id res chain seq x y z
N SER A 1 -12.51 -19.47 6.28
CA SER A 1 -11.91 -19.82 4.97
C SER A 1 -11.80 -21.33 4.82
N ALA A 2 -11.90 -21.83 3.59
CA ALA A 2 -11.64 -23.24 3.28
C ALA A 2 -10.13 -23.53 3.31
N PRO A 3 -9.69 -24.78 3.55
CA PRO A 3 -8.26 -25.14 3.61
C PRO A 3 -7.48 -24.84 2.33
N ASP A 4 -8.16 -24.82 1.17
CA ASP A 4 -7.57 -24.58 -0.14
C ASP A 4 -7.55 -23.11 -0.59
N ASP A 5 -7.86 -22.18 0.32
CA ASP A 5 -7.88 -20.75 0.05
C ASP A 5 -6.54 -20.28 -0.57
N PRO A 6 -6.53 -19.78 -1.81
CA PRO A 6 -5.29 -19.45 -2.51
C PRO A 6 -4.54 -18.30 -1.83
N GLU A 7 -5.25 -17.39 -1.16
CA GLU A 7 -4.59 -16.33 -0.39
C GLU A 7 -3.87 -16.89 0.83
N LEU A 8 -4.48 -17.84 1.56
CA LEU A 8 -3.82 -18.51 2.68
C LEU A 8 -2.60 -19.31 2.24
N LYS A 9 -2.67 -19.99 1.08
CA LYS A 9 -1.52 -20.72 0.52
C LYS A 9 -0.34 -19.78 0.22
N ARG A 10 -0.61 -18.58 -0.32
CA ARG A 10 0.43 -17.57 -0.58
C ARG A 10 1.11 -17.05 0.68
N LEU A 11 0.37 -16.95 1.80
CA LEU A 11 0.92 -16.50 3.08
C LEU A 11 1.91 -17.50 3.71
N VAL A 12 1.73 -18.80 3.44
CA VAL A 12 2.49 -19.86 4.13
C VAL A 12 3.55 -20.52 3.25
N SER A 13 3.34 -20.59 1.92
CA SER A 13 4.21 -21.34 1.01
C SER A 13 5.09 -20.44 0.14
N THR A 14 4.50 -19.81 -0.88
CA THR A 14 5.24 -19.05 -1.89
C THR A 14 4.39 -17.88 -2.36
N SER A 15 4.96 -16.68 -2.34
CA SER A 15 4.38 -15.50 -2.98
C SER A 15 4.81 -15.41 -4.44
N GLU A 16 4.00 -14.78 -5.28
CA GLU A 16 4.36 -14.45 -6.65
C GLU A 16 5.65 -13.62 -6.73
N THR A 17 6.42 -13.81 -7.80
CA THR A 17 7.54 -12.91 -8.12
C THR A 17 7.04 -11.60 -8.72
N ARG A 18 7.93 -10.60 -8.79
CA ARG A 18 7.64 -9.33 -9.44
C ARG A 18 7.13 -9.53 -10.87
N GLU A 19 7.80 -10.38 -11.64
CA GLU A 19 7.50 -10.66 -13.04
C GLU A 19 6.15 -11.35 -13.19
N GLN A 20 5.82 -12.29 -12.30
CA GLN A 20 4.54 -12.99 -12.30
C GLN A 20 3.38 -12.02 -12.03
N VAL A 21 3.53 -11.09 -11.10
CA VAL A 21 2.51 -10.07 -10.82
C VAL A 21 2.32 -9.12 -12.00
N LEU A 22 3.41 -8.63 -12.59
CA LEU A 22 3.35 -7.71 -13.74
C LEU A 22 2.78 -8.37 -15.00
N ALA A 23 2.99 -9.67 -15.19
CA ALA A 23 2.47 -10.42 -16.32
C ALA A 23 1.04 -10.93 -16.13
N ASN A 24 0.47 -10.84 -14.92
CA ASN A 24 -0.85 -11.36 -14.63
C ASN A 24 -1.94 -10.40 -15.16
N PRO A 25 -2.74 -10.79 -16.17
CA PRO A 25 -3.79 -9.94 -16.73
C PRO A 25 -4.93 -9.65 -15.74
N ASP A 26 -5.12 -10.53 -14.75
CA ASP A 26 -6.15 -10.40 -13.72
C ASP A 26 -5.66 -9.62 -12.49
N ALA A 27 -4.39 -9.23 -12.46
CA ALA A 27 -3.87 -8.42 -11.36
C ALA A 27 -4.52 -7.04 -11.38
N ARG A 28 -4.95 -6.59 -10.20
CA ARG A 28 -5.56 -5.27 -10.05
C ARG A 28 -4.54 -4.20 -10.41
N GLN A 29 -4.89 -3.33 -11.36
CA GLN A 29 -4.07 -2.19 -11.76
C GLN A 29 -4.78 -0.89 -11.44
N VAL A 30 -4.05 0.10 -10.93
CA VAL A 30 -4.57 1.43 -10.64
C VAL A 30 -3.59 2.46 -11.18
N GLU A 31 -4.07 3.29 -12.11
CA GLU A 31 -3.36 4.46 -12.60
C GLU A 31 -3.84 5.69 -11.84
N SER A 32 -2.93 6.35 -11.13
CA SER A 32 -3.29 7.50 -10.31
C SER A 32 -2.12 8.46 -10.11
N PHE A 33 -2.43 9.62 -9.53
CA PHE A 33 -1.45 10.41 -8.80
C PHE A 33 -1.30 9.79 -7.43
N TRP A 34 -0.10 9.31 -7.14
CA TRP A 34 0.24 8.69 -5.87
C TRP A 34 1.00 9.67 -5.00
N GLU A 35 0.51 9.90 -3.79
CA GLU A 35 1.26 10.64 -2.77
C GLU A 35 1.94 9.69 -1.80
N VAL A 36 3.22 9.96 -1.53
CA VAL A 36 3.98 9.26 -0.50
C VAL A 36 3.56 9.77 0.88
N LEU A 37 2.90 8.93 1.66
CA LEU A 37 2.45 9.30 3.00
C LEU A 37 3.57 9.17 4.04
N GLY A 38 4.47 8.22 3.84
CA GLY A 38 5.47 7.87 4.84
C GLY A 38 6.22 6.61 4.51
N GLU A 39 7.18 6.29 5.38
CA GLU A 39 7.98 5.08 5.26
C GLU A 39 8.15 4.37 6.60
N LYS A 40 8.39 3.06 6.52
CA LYS A 40 8.78 2.23 7.66
C LYS A 40 10.01 1.40 7.27
N ILE A 41 11.09 1.57 8.02
CA ILE A 41 12.35 0.86 7.79
C ILE A 41 12.62 -0.03 9.00
N GLU A 42 12.78 -1.33 8.77
CA GLU A 42 12.97 -2.32 9.84
C GLU A 42 14.13 -3.26 9.51
N SER A 43 15.05 -3.41 10.46
CA SER A 43 16.11 -4.43 10.38
C SER A 43 15.53 -5.81 10.70
N ARG A 44 15.84 -6.79 9.86
CA ARG A 44 15.40 -8.18 10.00
C ARG A 44 16.53 -9.06 10.53
N ARG A 45 16.16 -10.19 11.13
CA ARG A 45 17.11 -11.15 11.72
C ARG A 45 17.96 -11.90 10.69
N ASP A 46 17.52 -11.92 9.44
CA ASP A 46 18.19 -12.56 8.30
C ASP A 46 19.28 -11.67 7.65
N GLY A 47 19.60 -10.52 8.26
CA GLY A 47 20.59 -9.58 7.72
C GLY A 47 20.06 -8.68 6.61
N LEU A 48 18.75 -8.72 6.35
CA LEU A 48 18.07 -7.78 5.46
C LEU A 48 17.48 -6.60 6.23
N VAL A 49 17.23 -5.51 5.51
CA VAL A 49 16.41 -4.39 5.93
C VAL A 49 15.18 -4.36 5.02
N SER A 50 13.98 -4.36 5.61
CA SER A 50 12.74 -4.12 4.88
C SER A 50 12.42 -2.64 4.88
N HIS A 51 12.03 -2.12 3.73
CA HIS A 51 11.62 -0.74 3.54
C HIS A 51 10.22 -0.71 2.92
N SER A 52 9.25 -0.22 3.68
CA SER A 52 7.88 -0.04 3.23
C SER A 52 7.62 1.43 2.94
N THR A 53 7.22 1.77 1.72
CA THR A 53 6.78 3.11 1.33
C THR A 53 5.27 3.10 1.14
N TRP A 54 4.56 3.92 1.91
CA TRP A 54 3.10 4.00 1.92
C TRP A 54 2.61 5.08 0.96
N LEU A 55 1.65 4.72 0.11
CA LEU A 55 1.11 5.58 -0.93
C LEU A 55 -0.42 5.73 -0.80
N LEU A 56 -0.93 6.89 -1.22
CA LEU A 56 -2.36 7.16 -1.36
C LEU A 56 -2.68 7.56 -2.80
N ASP A 57 -3.71 6.93 -3.36
CA ASP A 57 -4.35 7.32 -4.62
C ASP A 57 -5.14 8.63 -4.44
N LEU A 58 -4.84 9.64 -5.26
CA LEU A 58 -5.47 10.95 -5.24
C LEU A 58 -6.46 11.20 -6.40
N LYS A 59 -6.74 10.22 -7.28
CA LYS A 59 -7.69 10.40 -8.39
C LYS A 59 -9.00 9.65 -8.17
N SER A 60 -9.00 8.58 -7.39
CA SER A 60 -10.19 7.79 -7.15
C SER A 60 -11.15 8.44 -6.15
N THR A 61 -12.45 8.34 -6.42
CA THR A 61 -13.51 8.74 -5.46
C THR A 61 -13.41 7.97 -4.14
N THR A 62 -13.01 6.69 -4.22
CA THR A 62 -12.64 5.88 -3.06
C THR A 62 -11.13 5.62 -3.13
N PRO A 63 -10.32 6.30 -2.29
CA PRO A 63 -8.89 6.19 -2.40
C PRO A 63 -8.40 4.77 -2.11
N GLN A 64 -7.40 4.35 -2.87
CA GLN A 64 -6.65 3.13 -2.61
C GLN A 64 -5.36 3.47 -1.88
N PHE A 65 -5.03 2.69 -0.86
CA PHE A 65 -3.70 2.67 -0.29
C PHE A 65 -2.84 1.66 -1.03
N ALA A 66 -1.54 1.94 -1.13
CA ALA A 66 -0.56 0.99 -1.62
C ALA A 66 0.70 0.99 -0.75
N VAL A 67 1.40 -0.14 -0.74
CA VAL A 67 2.73 -0.27 -0.14
C VAL A 67 3.71 -0.79 -1.19
N LEU A 68 4.75 0.00 -1.45
CA LEU A 68 5.94 -0.48 -2.14
C LEU A 68 6.85 -1.11 -1.08
N LEU A 69 7.23 -2.37 -1.30
CA LEU A 69 8.02 -3.14 -0.34
C LEU A 69 9.33 -3.59 -0.97
N ASP A 70 10.42 -3.05 -0.46
CA ASP A 70 11.78 -3.35 -0.88
C ASP A 70 12.58 -4.04 0.23
N TYR A 71 13.59 -4.81 -0.18
CA TYR A 71 14.52 -5.49 0.71
C TYR A 71 15.95 -5.22 0.29
N PHE A 72 16.80 -4.91 1.25
CA PHE A 72 18.21 -4.60 1.00
C PHE A 72 19.10 -5.32 2.02
N PRO A 73 20.34 -5.71 1.64
CA PRO A 73 21.32 -6.16 2.63
C PRO A 73 21.63 -5.06 3.63
N ALA A 74 21.66 -5.38 4.93
CA ALA A 74 21.99 -4.40 5.98
C ALA A 74 23.40 -3.79 5.82
N SER A 75 24.32 -4.51 5.15
CA SER A 75 25.68 -4.06 4.86
C SER A 75 25.77 -3.02 3.74
N ALA A 76 24.72 -2.81 2.95
CA ALA A 76 24.75 -1.94 1.77
C ALA A 76 24.72 -0.43 2.10
N GLY A 77 24.57 -0.05 3.39
CA GLY A 77 24.49 1.35 3.82
C GLY A 77 23.16 2.03 3.44
N ARG A 78 22.99 3.30 3.82
CA ARG A 78 21.78 4.08 3.53
C ARG A 78 21.75 4.44 2.04
N ARG A 79 20.81 3.86 1.29
CA ARG A 79 20.51 4.26 -0.10
C ARG A 79 19.81 5.63 -0.11
N SER A 80 19.96 6.36 -1.20
CA SER A 80 19.12 7.53 -1.50
C SER A 80 17.66 7.07 -1.62
N ASN A 81 16.76 7.69 -0.87
CA ASN A 81 15.33 7.43 -1.00
C ASN A 81 14.84 7.92 -2.36
N ALA A 82 14.27 7.03 -3.17
CA ALA A 82 13.57 7.39 -4.39
C ALA A 82 12.21 8.07 -4.11
N PHE A 83 11.70 7.92 -2.88
CA PHE A 83 10.43 8.43 -2.42
C PHE A 83 10.63 9.15 -1.07
N ALA A 84 10.28 10.42 -1.00
CA ALA A 84 10.19 11.18 0.24
C ALA A 84 8.71 11.44 0.60
N PRO A 85 8.35 11.46 1.90
CA PRO A 85 6.99 11.83 2.30
C PRO A 85 6.59 13.20 1.73
N GLY A 86 5.38 13.28 1.16
CA GLY A 86 4.86 14.44 0.45
C GLY A 86 5.17 14.46 -1.05
N ASP A 87 6.08 13.60 -1.56
CA ASP A 87 6.30 13.45 -2.99
C ASP A 87 5.03 12.95 -3.67
N ARG A 88 4.76 13.47 -4.86
CA ARG A 88 3.67 13.02 -5.71
C ARG A 88 4.16 12.69 -7.11
N PHE A 89 3.68 11.57 -7.64
CA PHE A 89 4.04 11.12 -8.97
C PHE A 89 2.86 10.44 -9.66
N ASP A 90 2.85 10.54 -10.99
CA ASP A 90 1.87 9.87 -11.84
C ASP A 90 2.41 8.48 -12.18
N ALA A 91 1.65 7.44 -11.82
CA ALA A 91 2.06 6.06 -12.05
C ALA A 91 0.90 5.08 -12.14
N ARG A 92 1.15 3.99 -12.88
CA ARG A 92 0.35 2.78 -12.83
C ARG A 92 0.98 1.80 -11.86
N LEU A 93 0.22 1.45 -10.82
CA LEU A 93 0.58 0.39 -9.88
C LEU A 93 -0.17 -0.89 -10.21
N VAL A 94 0.50 -2.03 -10.02
CA VAL A 94 -0.08 -3.37 -10.12
C VAL A 94 0.03 -4.03 -8.75
N PHE A 95 -1.09 -4.52 -8.24
CA PHE A 95 -1.18 -5.06 -6.88
C PHE A 95 -0.99 -6.58 -6.85
N TYR A 96 -0.37 -7.05 -5.77
CA TYR A 96 -0.33 -8.48 -5.47
C TYR A 96 -1.76 -9.00 -5.20
N PRO A 97 -2.10 -10.23 -5.63
CA PRO A 97 -3.42 -10.80 -5.42
C PRO A 97 -3.78 -10.99 -3.94
N ALA A 98 -4.78 -10.27 -3.45
CA ALA A 98 -5.37 -10.42 -2.12
C ALA A 98 -6.82 -9.93 -2.11
N ARG A 99 -7.63 -10.34 -1.14
CA ARG A 99 -8.99 -9.80 -0.93
C ARG A 99 -9.00 -8.31 -0.66
N LYS A 100 -7.96 -7.84 0.03
CA LYS A 100 -7.71 -6.44 0.34
C LYS A 100 -6.29 -6.09 -0.14
N PRO A 101 -6.10 -5.83 -1.44
CA PRO A 101 -4.76 -5.59 -2.00
C PRO A 101 -4.14 -4.32 -1.41
N LEU A 102 -2.89 -4.44 -0.97
CA LEU A 102 -2.12 -3.34 -0.42
C LEU A 102 -0.71 -3.30 -1.00
N ARG A 103 0.00 -4.43 -0.99
CA ARG A 103 1.33 -4.52 -1.62
C ARG A 103 1.20 -4.34 -3.13
N ALA A 104 2.01 -3.46 -3.69
CA ALA A 104 1.99 -3.12 -5.11
C ALA A 104 3.40 -3.00 -5.72
N LEU A 105 3.42 -2.94 -7.04
CA LEU A 105 4.60 -2.68 -7.87
C LEU A 105 4.31 -1.48 -8.76
N VAL A 106 5.29 -0.58 -8.90
CA VAL A 106 5.27 0.42 -9.97
C VAL A 106 5.49 -0.31 -11.30
N ALA A 107 4.45 -0.38 -12.13
CA ALA A 107 4.53 -0.94 -13.48
C ALA A 107 4.99 0.10 -14.48
N GLU A 108 4.47 1.33 -14.36
CA GLU A 108 4.84 2.45 -15.21
C GLU A 108 4.82 3.74 -14.38
N ARG A 109 5.82 4.61 -14.58
CA ARG A 109 5.89 5.94 -13.98
C ARG A 109 5.87 6.96 -15.10
N MET A 110 4.84 7.81 -15.12
CA MET A 110 4.56 8.73 -16.22
C MET A 110 5.10 10.15 -15.95
N GLY A 111 5.36 10.52 -14.69
CA GLY A 111 6.00 11.79 -14.36
C GLY A 111 5.88 12.19 -12.89
N GLU A 112 6.44 13.35 -12.55
CA GLU A 112 6.22 13.99 -11.25
C GLU A 112 4.94 14.83 -11.29
N VAL A 113 4.25 14.91 -10.15
CA VAL A 113 3.02 15.70 -10.01
C VAL A 113 3.29 16.82 -9.03
N MET A 114 2.95 18.04 -9.41
CA MET A 114 3.07 19.18 -8.49
C MET A 114 2.15 19.02 -7.28
N SER A 115 2.59 19.56 -6.14
CA SER A 115 1.78 19.59 -4.92
C SER A 115 0.45 20.34 -5.13
N GLY A 116 -0.58 19.96 -4.38
CA GLY A 116 -1.94 20.49 -4.45
C GLY A 116 -2.79 19.99 -3.28
N ALA A 117 -4.03 20.44 -3.15
CA ALA A 117 -4.93 19.95 -2.09
C ALA A 117 -5.21 18.45 -2.27
N TRP A 118 -5.43 17.73 -1.16
CA TRP A 118 -6.04 16.41 -1.25
C TRP A 118 -7.45 16.53 -1.85
N PRO A 119 -7.89 15.55 -2.65
CA PRO A 119 -9.28 15.48 -3.07
C PRO A 119 -10.20 15.47 -1.86
N ASP A 120 -11.42 15.98 -2.03
CA ASP A 120 -12.49 15.74 -1.07
C ASP A 120 -12.91 14.28 -1.15
N PHE A 121 -12.21 13.42 -0.41
CA PHE A 121 -12.61 12.05 -0.21
C PHE A 121 -13.95 12.09 0.52
N SER A 122 -14.98 11.43 -0.03
CA SER A 122 -16.30 11.34 0.61
C SER A 122 -16.25 10.46 1.87
N LEU A 123 -15.56 10.93 2.90
CA LEU A 123 -15.38 10.31 4.20
C LEU A 123 -16.65 10.42 5.06
N GLY A 124 -17.53 11.37 4.73
CA GLY A 124 -18.69 11.75 5.53
C GLY A 124 -19.91 10.84 5.46
N ALA A 125 -19.88 9.73 4.71
CA ALA A 125 -21.02 8.81 4.62
C ALA A 125 -21.05 7.77 5.75
N ALA A 126 -19.90 7.43 6.34
CA ALA A 126 -19.81 6.44 7.40
C ALA A 126 -19.98 7.10 8.78
N LYS A 127 -21.00 6.69 9.55
CA LYS A 127 -21.16 7.12 10.95
C LYS A 127 -20.04 6.61 11.86
N ASP A 128 -19.40 5.51 11.46
CA ASP A 128 -18.28 4.89 12.17
C ASP A 128 -17.00 4.98 11.30
N PRO A 129 -15.98 5.77 11.73
CA PRO A 129 -14.73 5.91 10.98
C PRO A 129 -13.91 4.61 10.93
N LEU A 130 -14.22 3.61 11.76
CA LEU A 130 -13.55 2.31 11.80
C LEU A 130 -14.27 1.23 10.97
N ALA A 131 -15.40 1.54 10.35
CA ALA A 131 -16.16 0.57 9.55
C ALA A 131 -15.31 -0.05 8.42
N GLY A 132 -14.42 0.74 7.82
CA GLY A 132 -13.46 0.25 6.83
C GLY A 132 -12.53 -0.82 7.41
N HIS A 133 -12.01 -0.57 8.62
CA HIS A 133 -11.14 -1.52 9.33
C HIS A 133 -11.86 -2.82 9.68
N ALA A 134 -13.09 -2.73 10.20
CA ALA A 134 -13.92 -3.91 10.49
C ALA A 134 -14.15 -4.78 9.22
N SER A 135 -14.46 -4.14 8.08
CA SER A 135 -14.61 -4.86 6.81
C SER A 135 -13.32 -5.54 6.32
N TYR A 136 -12.14 -4.98 6.64
CA TYR A 136 -10.86 -5.63 6.34
C TYR A 136 -10.66 -6.88 7.20
N GLN A 137 -10.90 -6.77 8.51
CA GLN A 137 -10.79 -7.90 9.43
C GLN A 137 -11.77 -9.03 9.11
N ASP A 138 -13.02 -8.71 8.76
CA ASP A 138 -14.02 -9.71 8.39
C ASP A 138 -13.62 -10.49 7.12
N ALA A 139 -13.05 -9.79 6.13
CA ALA A 139 -12.68 -10.38 4.86
C ALA A 139 -11.36 -11.16 4.91
N ALA A 140 -10.39 -10.68 5.68
CA ALA A 140 -9.02 -11.18 5.72
C ALA A 140 -8.41 -10.97 7.12
N PRO A 141 -8.82 -11.75 8.13
CA PRO A 141 -8.42 -11.56 9.53
C PRO A 141 -6.92 -11.80 9.80
N TRP A 142 -6.20 -12.34 8.82
CA TRP A 142 -4.74 -12.54 8.86
C TRP A 142 -3.93 -11.32 8.43
N ILE A 143 -4.57 -10.27 7.89
CA ILE A 143 -3.88 -9.05 7.47
C ILE A 143 -3.52 -8.24 8.70
N THR A 144 -2.24 -7.91 8.84
CA THR A 144 -1.70 -7.12 9.96
C THR A 144 -1.86 -5.63 9.76
N ASP A 145 -1.79 -5.16 8.52
CA ASP A 145 -1.79 -3.75 8.20
C ASP A 145 -3.06 -3.37 7.44
N CYS A 146 -3.85 -2.49 8.04
CA CYS A 146 -5.08 -1.95 7.46
C CYS A 146 -5.02 -0.43 7.55
N PRO A 147 -4.49 0.26 6.52
CA PRO A 147 -4.48 1.71 6.52
C PRO A 147 -5.91 2.23 6.53
N LEU A 148 -6.12 3.34 7.25
CA LEU A 148 -7.41 4.01 7.33
C LEU A 148 -7.22 5.51 7.16
N LEU A 149 -8.21 6.16 6.54
CA LEU A 149 -8.29 7.60 6.45
C LEU A 149 -9.36 8.06 7.43
N LEU A 150 -8.94 8.82 8.44
CA LEU A 150 -9.85 9.41 9.42
C LEU A 150 -10.49 10.69 8.85
N PRO A 151 -11.75 11.00 9.20
CA PRO A 151 -12.32 12.30 8.89
C PRO A 151 -11.52 13.42 9.59
N PRO A 152 -11.68 14.68 9.16
CA PRO A 152 -11.10 15.82 9.84
C PRO A 152 -11.37 15.76 11.35
N GLY A 153 -10.31 15.90 12.15
CA GLY A 153 -10.36 15.78 13.59
C GLY A 153 -9.16 16.45 14.24
N ALA A 154 -9.17 16.50 15.57
CA ALA A 154 -8.05 17.02 16.34
C ALA A 154 -7.23 15.84 16.90
N ILE A 155 -5.91 15.96 16.83
CA ILE A 155 -5.00 15.10 17.59
C ILE A 155 -4.93 15.69 18.99
N LEU A 156 -5.39 14.95 19.99
CA LEU A 156 -5.16 15.33 21.37
C LEU A 156 -3.66 15.14 21.65
N VAL A 157 -2.98 16.23 21.95
CA VAL A 157 -1.58 16.20 22.38
C VAL A 157 -1.60 16.20 23.91
N ASP A 158 -0.99 15.18 24.50
CA ASP A 158 -0.82 15.09 25.97
C ASP A 158 0.09 16.20 26.52
#